data_AF-A0A1V6DWZ2-F1
#
_entry.id   AF-A0A1V6DWZ2-F1
#
_cell.length_a   1.000
_cell.length_b   1.000
_cell.length_c   1.000
_cell.angle_alpha   90.00
_cell.angle_beta   90.00
_cell.angle_gamma   90.00
#
_symmetry.space_group_name_H-M   'P 1'
#
loop_
_entity.id
_entity.type
_entity.pdbx_description
1 polymer ?
#
loop_
_entity_poly.entity_id
_entity_poly.type
_entity_poly.pdbx_seq_one_letter_code
_entity_poly.pdbx_strand_id
1 'polypeptide(L)'
;MKKKAEERISPFMKGNLSNDELEEVVRALSPQDLGEIKQLFLLKIKEMESNQEALKKRLKRAECPEKIIKERLALTEANINEVRRCWHIFNNIFEERKSKKL
;
A
#
# COMPACT_ATOMS: atom_id res chain seq x y z
N MET A 1 -0.79 10.70 14.61
CA MET A 1 -0.72 10.89 13.14
C MET A 1 -1.03 9.62 12.34
N LYS A 2 -0.70 8.41 12.81
CA LYS A 2 -0.96 7.15 12.07
C LYS A 2 -2.42 6.91 11.63
N LYS A 3 -3.40 7.22 12.47
CA LYS A 3 -4.84 7.00 12.16
C LYS A 3 -5.33 7.74 10.90
N LYS A 4 -4.90 8.99 10.71
CA LYS A 4 -5.32 9.81 9.55
C LYS A 4 -4.78 9.27 8.21
N ALA A 5 -3.58 8.68 8.21
CA ALA A 5 -3.00 8.12 7.00
C ALA A 5 -3.75 6.85 6.55
N GLU A 6 -4.04 5.96 7.49
CA GLU A 6 -4.79 4.73 7.23
C GLU A 6 -6.22 5.02 6.78
N GLU A 7 -6.88 6.01 7.39
CA GLU A 7 -8.22 6.46 6.98
C GLU A 7 -8.26 6.95 5.53
N ARG A 8 -7.18 7.60 5.06
CA ARG A 8 -7.11 8.12 3.69
C ARG A 8 -6.81 7.06 2.64
N ILE A 9 -6.02 6.03 2.96
CA ILE A 9 -5.70 4.96 2.00
C ILE A 9 -6.72 3.80 2.04
N SER A 10 -7.41 3.60 3.18
CA SER A 10 -8.36 2.49 3.39
C SER A 10 -9.45 2.37 2.31
N PRO A 11 -10.09 3.45 1.83
CA PRO A 11 -11.15 3.36 0.82
C PRO A 11 -10.68 2.65 -0.46
N PHE A 12 -9.41 2.79 -0.82
CA PHE A 12 -8.83 2.23 -2.05
C PHE A 12 -8.38 0.77 -1.90
N MET A 13 -8.34 0.24 -0.67
CA MET A 13 -7.88 -1.13 -0.39
C MET A 13 -9.00 -2.05 0.10
N LYS A 14 -10.05 -1.49 0.74
CA LYS A 14 -11.13 -2.29 1.36
C LYS A 14 -12.19 -2.77 0.36
N GLY A 15 -12.26 -2.18 -0.83
CA GLY A 15 -13.32 -2.45 -1.80
C GLY A 15 -13.08 -3.64 -2.72
N ASN A 16 -11.90 -4.28 -2.70
CA ASN A 16 -11.47 -5.19 -3.78
C ASN A 16 -11.70 -4.57 -5.17
N LEU A 17 -11.43 -3.27 -5.30
CA LEU A 17 -11.61 -2.56 -6.56
C LEU A 17 -10.71 -3.21 -7.61
N SER A 18 -11.29 -3.49 -8.78
CA SER A 18 -10.54 -3.81 -9.97
C SER A 18 -9.60 -2.65 -10.34
N ASN A 19 -8.60 -2.93 -11.19
CA ASN A 19 -7.69 -1.88 -11.64
C ASN A 19 -8.43 -0.72 -12.33
N ASP A 20 -9.44 -1.04 -13.13
CA ASP A 20 -10.22 -0.03 -13.87
C ASP A 20 -11.05 0.85 -12.92
N GLU A 21 -11.74 0.26 -11.95
CA GLU A 21 -12.49 1.02 -10.93
C GLU A 21 -11.56 1.88 -10.08
N LEU A 22 -10.40 1.34 -9.71
CA LEU A 22 -9.42 2.10 -8.94
C LEU A 22 -8.86 3.26 -9.78
N GLU A 23 -8.53 3.04 -11.04
CA GLU A 23 -8.09 4.11 -11.94
C GLU A 23 -9.14 5.22 -12.07
N GLU A 24 -10.41 4.88 -12.24
CA GLU A 24 -11.51 5.85 -12.35
C GLU A 24 -11.59 6.74 -11.09
N VAL A 25 -11.61 6.12 -9.91
CA VAL A 25 -11.68 6.86 -8.64
C VAL A 25 -10.43 7.73 -8.45
N VAL A 26 -9.24 7.22 -8.81
CA VAL A 26 -7.98 7.97 -8.69
C VAL A 26 -7.92 9.12 -9.69
N ARG A 27 -8.47 8.96 -10.89
CA ARG A 27 -8.61 10.03 -11.89
C ARG A 27 -9.63 11.08 -11.47
N ALA A 28 -10.55 10.79 -10.55
CA ALA A 28 -11.43 11.80 -9.96
C ALA A 28 -10.75 12.66 -8.86
N LEU A 29 -9.59 12.22 -8.33
CA LEU A 29 -8.90 12.94 -7.26
C LEU A 29 -8.28 14.25 -7.73
N SER A 30 -8.26 15.24 -6.84
CA SER A 30 -7.52 16.48 -7.04
C SER A 30 -6.01 16.20 -7.15
N PRO A 31 -5.22 17.05 -7.84
CA PRO A 31 -3.77 16.88 -7.92
C PRO A 31 -3.08 16.84 -6.55
N GLN A 32 -3.59 17.62 -5.58
CA GLN A 32 -3.06 17.64 -4.23
C GLN A 32 -3.35 16.31 -3.51
N ASP A 33 -4.59 15.84 -3.52
CA ASP A 33 -4.97 14.58 -2.88
C ASP A 33 -4.24 13.39 -3.51
N LEU A 34 -4.11 13.37 -4.83
CA LEU A 34 -3.35 12.36 -5.56
C LEU A 34 -1.90 12.30 -5.08
N GLY A 35 -1.24 13.45 -4.94
CA GLY A 35 0.14 13.55 -4.45
C GLY A 35 0.27 13.12 -2.99
N GLU A 36 -0.63 13.58 -2.12
CA GLU A 36 -0.63 13.24 -0.70
C GLU A 36 -0.88 11.75 -0.49
N ILE A 37 -1.91 11.18 -1.11
CA ILE A 37 -2.27 9.76 -0.98
C ILE A 37 -1.17 8.84 -1.55
N LYS A 38 -0.56 9.21 -2.70
CA LYS A 38 0.61 8.50 -3.24
C LYS A 38 1.75 8.40 -2.22
N GLN A 39 2.05 9.49 -1.50
CA GLN A 39 3.09 9.49 -0.46
C GLN A 39 2.68 8.63 0.74
N LEU A 40 1.41 8.65 1.13
CA LEU A 40 0.90 7.80 2.22
C LEU A 40 1.03 6.31 1.89
N PHE A 41 0.74 5.90 0.66
CA PHE A 41 0.96 4.53 0.20
C PHE A 41 2.42 4.13 0.30
N LEU A 42 3.36 4.99 -0.13
CA LEU A 42 4.79 4.72 -0.03
C LEU A 42 5.25 4.51 1.43
N LEU A 43 4.75 5.36 2.34
CA LEU A 43 5.02 5.20 3.78
C LEU A 43 4.45 3.89 4.32
N LYS A 44 3.25 3.50 3.88
CA LYS A 44 2.62 2.24 4.31
C LYS A 44 3.40 1.02 3.84
N ILE A 45 3.89 1.01 2.60
CA ILE A 45 4.74 -0.07 2.07
C ILE A 45 5.98 -0.25 2.96
N LYS A 46 6.69 0.86 3.26
CA LYS A 46 7.89 0.82 4.12
C LYS A 46 7.59 0.29 5.52
N GLU A 47 6.47 0.72 6.12
CA GLU A 47 6.03 0.22 7.44
C GLU A 47 5.80 -1.30 7.40
N MET A 48 5.12 -1.79 6.36
CA MET A 48 4.80 -3.21 6.22
C MET A 48 6.03 -4.05 5.90
N GLU A 49 6.96 -3.57 5.09
CA GLU A 49 8.25 -4.22 4.82
C GLU A 49 9.09 -4.34 6.09
N SER A 50 9.14 -3.29 6.92
CA SER A 50 9.84 -3.33 8.22
C SER A 50 9.22 -4.37 9.16
N ASN A 51 7.88 -4.44 9.22
CA ASN A 51 7.17 -5.46 9.98
C ASN A 51 7.44 -6.88 9.44
N GLN A 52 7.47 -7.05 8.11
CA GLN A 52 7.81 -8.33 7.47
C GLN A 52 9.23 -8.75 7.83
N GLU A 53 10.19 -7.84 7.84
CA GLU A 53 11.57 -8.13 8.24
C GLU A 53 11.66 -8.52 9.72
N ALA A 54 10.93 -7.83 10.60
CA ALA A 54 10.85 -8.20 12.01
C ALA A 54 10.28 -9.62 12.19
N LEU A 55 9.22 -9.98 11.46
CA LEU A 55 8.68 -11.34 11.44
C LEU A 55 9.69 -12.36 10.94
N LYS A 56 10.43 -12.07 9.87
CA LYS A 56 11.52 -12.92 9.34
C LYS A 56 12.63 -13.14 10.39
N LYS A 57 13.00 -12.10 11.16
CA LYS A 57 13.98 -12.21 12.25
C LYS A 57 13.47 -13.10 13.37
N ARG A 58 12.21 -12.95 13.78
CA ARG A 58 11.56 -13.81 14.80
C ARG A 58 11.49 -15.28 14.35
N LEU A 59 11.22 -15.51 13.07
CA LEU A 59 11.22 -16.86 12.47
C LEU A 59 12.59 -17.52 12.60
N LYS A 60 13.65 -16.80 12.23
CA LYS A 60 15.04 -17.29 12.31
C LYS A 60 15.48 -17.61 13.74
N ARG A 61 14.92 -16.91 14.72
CA ARG A 61 15.22 -17.12 16.14
C ARG A 61 14.30 -18.14 16.82
N ALA A 62 13.35 -18.73 16.09
CA ALA A 62 12.34 -19.64 16.62
C ALA A 62 11.57 -19.07 17.84
N GLU A 63 11.42 -17.73 17.91
CA GLU A 63 10.77 -17.05 19.05
C GLU A 63 9.26 -17.32 19.14
N CYS A 64 8.64 -17.89 18.09
CA CYS A 64 7.24 -18.34 18.08
C CYS A 64 7.09 -19.61 17.21
N PRO A 65 5.93 -20.29 17.29
CA PRO A 65 5.63 -21.42 16.41
C PRO A 65 5.80 -21.05 14.94
N GLU A 66 6.64 -21.81 14.23
CA GLU A 66 7.03 -21.56 12.84
C GLU A 66 5.82 -21.40 11.92
N LYS A 67 4.81 -22.25 12.10
CA LYS A 67 3.55 -22.21 11.35
C LYS A 67 2.85 -20.85 11.44
N ILE A 68 2.74 -20.30 12.67
CA ILE A 68 2.07 -19.01 12.91
C ILE A 68 2.84 -17.87 12.25
N ILE A 69 4.17 -17.87 12.33
CA ILE A 69 4.97 -16.81 11.69
C ILE A 69 4.89 -16.92 10.17
N LYS A 70 4.93 -18.13 9.59
CA LYS A 70 4.77 -18.33 8.14
C LYS A 70 3.41 -17.83 7.63
N GLU A 71 2.32 -18.15 8.32
CA GLU A 71 0.98 -17.64 7.97
C GLU A 71 0.93 -16.10 8.02
N ARG A 72 1.51 -15.50 9.07
CA ARG A 72 1.61 -14.03 9.18
C ARG A 72 2.46 -13.40 8.09
N LEU A 73 3.57 -14.04 7.70
CA LEU A 73 4.43 -13.58 6.62
C LEU A 73 3.70 -13.60 5.28
N ALA A 74 3.00 -14.70 4.96
CA ALA A 74 2.20 -14.82 3.74
C ALA A 74 1.10 -13.75 3.67
N LEU A 75 0.37 -13.53 4.77
CA LEU A 75 -0.64 -12.47 4.86
C LEU A 75 -0.01 -11.08 4.69
N THR A 76 1.14 -10.84 5.33
CA THR A 76 1.85 -9.56 5.23
C THR A 76 2.32 -9.30 3.80
N GLU A 77 2.82 -10.32 3.10
CA GLU A 77 3.25 -10.23 1.71
C GLU A 77 2.09 -9.95 0.76
N ALA A 78 0.96 -10.64 0.91
CA ALA A 78 -0.26 -10.37 0.15
C ALA A 78 -0.72 -8.92 0.33
N ASN A 79 -0.74 -8.43 1.57
CA ASN A 79 -1.13 -7.05 1.85
C ASN A 79 -0.11 -6.03 1.28
N ILE A 80 1.19 -6.31 1.32
CA ILE A 80 2.21 -5.43 0.71
C ILE A 80 1.98 -5.33 -0.81
N ASN A 81 1.70 -6.47 -1.45
CA ASN A 81 1.43 -6.52 -2.89
C ASN A 81 0.18 -5.72 -3.26
N GLU A 82 -0.88 -5.82 -2.45
CA GLU A 82 -2.10 -5.01 -2.62
C GLU A 82 -1.81 -3.51 -2.54
N VAL A 83 -1.11 -3.08 -1.49
CA VAL A 83 -0.73 -1.68 -1.28
C VAL A 83 0.16 -1.18 -2.43
N ARG A 84 1.08 -2.02 -2.92
CA ARG A 84 1.94 -1.72 -4.09
C ARG A 84 1.13 -1.59 -5.38
N ARG A 85 0.12 -2.44 -5.59
CA ARG A 85 -0.80 -2.32 -6.75
C ARG A 85 -1.47 -0.96 -6.75
N CYS A 86 -2.07 -0.57 -5.62
CA CYS A 86 -2.72 0.73 -5.50
C CYS A 86 -1.73 1.87 -5.70
N TRP A 87 -0.56 1.81 -5.05
CA TRP A 87 0.48 2.82 -5.23
C TRP A 87 0.89 3.00 -6.69
N HIS A 88 1.03 1.91 -7.46
CA HIS A 88 1.44 1.97 -8.85
C HIS A 88 0.42 2.73 -9.71
N ILE A 89 -0.88 2.47 -9.51
CA ILE A 89 -1.95 3.20 -10.20
C ILE A 89 -1.93 4.70 -9.86
N PHE A 90 -1.82 5.04 -8.57
CA PHE A 90 -1.67 6.43 -8.12
C PHE A 90 -0.44 7.11 -8.74
N ASN A 91 0.69 6.40 -8.78
CA ASN A 91 1.93 6.91 -9.35
C ASN A 91 1.80 7.15 -10.86
N ASN A 92 1.24 6.20 -11.61
CA ASN A 92 1.09 6.30 -13.06
C ASN A 92 0.19 7.48 -13.44
N ILE A 93 -0.98 7.61 -12.81
CA ILE A 93 -1.89 8.74 -13.06
C ILE A 93 -1.24 10.08 -12.67
N PHE A 94 -0.44 10.11 -11.60
CA PHE A 94 0.30 11.31 -11.21
C PHE A 94 1.34 11.71 -12.26
N GLU A 95 2.16 10.78 -12.74
CA GLU A 95 3.17 11.06 -13.78
C GLU A 95 2.53 11.40 -15.13
N GLU A 96 1.43 10.76 -15.52
CA GLU A 96 0.62 11.12 -16.71
C GLU A 96 0.13 12.57 -16.64
N ARG A 97 -0.39 13.01 -15.49
CA ARG A 97 -0.86 14.39 -15.32
C ARG A 97 0.28 15.40 -15.32
N LYS A 98 1.44 15.00 -14.81
CA LYS A 98 2.64 15.82 -14.81
C LYS A 98 3.19 16.00 -16.24
N SER A 99 3.17 14.95 -17.06
CA SER A 99 3.65 15.00 -18.44
C SER A 99 2.70 15.75 -19.39
N LYS A 100 1.38 15.71 -19.16
CA LYS A 100 0.37 16.47 -19.94
C LYS A 100 0.28 17.97 -19.61
N LYS A 101 0.99 18.44 -18.58
CA LYS A 101 1.08 19.87 -18.22
C LYS A 101 2.29 20.58 -18.87
N LEU A 102 2.96 19.91 -19.80
CA LEU A 102 3.91 20.49 -20.77
C LEU A 102 3.19 20.66 -22.11
#